data_AF-A0A430AF33-F1
#
_entry.id   AF-A0A430AF33-F1
#
_cell.length_a   1.000
_cell.length_b   1.000
_cell.length_c   1.000
_cell.angle_alpha   90.00
_cell.angle_beta   90.00
_cell.angle_gamma   90.00
#
_symmetry.space_group_name_H-M   'P 1'
#
loop_
_entity.id
_entity.type
_entity.pdbx_description
1 polymer ?
#
loop_
_entity_poly.entity_id
_entity_poly.type
_entity_poly.pdbx_seq_one_letter_code
_entity_poly.pdbx_strand_id
1 'polypeptide(L)'
;MENLRIKLKIKDNPYKDESSALLELWGEFTLHYGDVSLLSLEWDVSSFIEWFAEKKEYLKVESFPFPFTNSIAESRDLLFDKMDDFSDLQEQFDYEDYLSDYFENHHFHLRGTKTPEFYMGLSPNDCGEISYYDDSQYNVYSFDMDEFLGEADKEIKQFLSTVTIKRKNKSYFEDTLGKYYSYIKLV
;
A
#
# COMPACT_ATOMS: atom_id res chain seq x y z
N MET A 1 21.98 0.71 -3.21
CA MET A 1 20.53 0.65 -3.39
C MET A 1 19.95 1.76 -2.55
N GLU A 2 19.04 2.56 -3.11
CA GLU A 2 18.37 3.61 -2.32
C GLU A 2 17.22 2.97 -1.54
N ASN A 3 16.80 3.64 -0.47
CA ASN A 3 15.75 3.10 0.40
C ASN A 3 14.42 3.70 0.01
N LEU A 4 13.40 2.85 -0.07
CA LEU A 4 12.02 3.27 -0.06
C LEU A 4 11.64 3.65 1.38
N ARG A 5 11.02 4.81 1.57
CA ARG A 5 10.68 5.34 2.90
C ARG A 5 9.30 5.96 2.89
N ILE A 6 8.53 5.68 3.93
CA ILE A 6 7.31 6.39 4.23
C ILE A 6 7.55 7.46 5.30
N LYS A 7 6.76 8.53 5.28
CA LYS A 7 6.60 9.42 6.44
C LYS A 7 5.14 9.75 6.64
N LEU A 8 4.73 9.74 7.90
CA LEU A 8 3.36 10.00 8.33
C LEU A 8 3.35 11.19 9.28
N LYS A 9 2.48 12.16 9.03
CA LYS A 9 2.37 13.35 9.88
C LYS A 9 0.91 13.69 10.12
N ILE A 10 0.54 13.82 11.39
CA ILE A 10 -0.83 14.19 11.75
C ILE A 10 -1.16 15.60 11.24
N LYS A 11 -2.37 15.77 10.72
CA LYS A 11 -2.91 17.05 10.27
C LYS A 11 -4.34 17.23 10.81
N ASP A 12 -4.78 18.48 10.83
CA ASP A 12 -6.18 18.77 11.09
C ASP A 12 -7.02 18.33 9.90
N ASN A 13 -8.06 17.53 10.14
CA ASN A 13 -9.02 17.17 9.10
C ASN A 13 -9.73 18.44 8.59
N PRO A 14 -9.65 18.78 7.29
CA PRO A 14 -10.33 19.95 6.74
C PRO A 14 -11.86 19.75 6.61
N TYR A 15 -12.34 18.51 6.61
CA TYR A 15 -13.74 18.13 6.43
C TYR A 15 -14.46 17.84 7.76
N LYS A 16 -14.27 18.72 8.77
CA LYS A 16 -14.74 18.50 10.16
C LYS A 16 -16.25 18.30 10.31
N ASP A 17 -17.02 18.76 9.32
CA ASP A 17 -18.48 18.69 9.32
C ASP A 17 -19.01 17.34 8.76
N GLU A 18 -18.13 16.52 8.17
CA GLU A 18 -18.50 15.20 7.68
C GLU A 18 -18.60 14.19 8.83
N SER A 19 -19.57 13.28 8.74
CA SER A 19 -19.78 12.26 9.77
C SER A 19 -18.59 11.30 9.89
N SER A 20 -17.88 11.04 8.78
CA SER A 20 -16.70 10.19 8.72
C SER A 20 -15.47 10.82 9.37
N ALA A 21 -15.38 12.14 9.45
CA ALA A 21 -14.22 12.86 10.00
C ALA A 21 -13.88 12.48 11.46
N LEU A 22 -14.85 11.92 12.20
CA LEU A 22 -14.64 11.40 13.56
C LEU A 22 -13.90 10.06 13.59
N LEU A 23 -13.89 9.33 12.48
CA LEU A 23 -13.33 7.99 12.32
C LEU A 23 -12.08 7.98 11.43
N GLU A 24 -11.74 9.10 10.81
CA GLU A 24 -10.55 9.22 9.97
C GLU A 24 -9.31 9.60 10.80
N LEU A 25 -8.16 9.02 10.47
CA LEU A 25 -6.85 9.50 10.90
C LEU A 25 -6.29 10.43 9.83
N TRP A 26 -6.78 11.68 9.81
CA TRP A 26 -6.33 12.64 8.80
C TRP A 26 -4.85 13.02 8.99
N GLY A 27 -4.06 12.86 7.94
CA GLY A 27 -2.63 13.13 7.99
C GLY A 27 -2.01 13.26 6.60
N GLU A 28 -0.78 13.73 6.60
CA GLU A 28 0.07 13.75 5.42
C GLU A 28 0.80 12.40 5.32
N PHE A 29 0.57 11.71 4.21
CA PHE A 29 1.28 10.49 3.80
C PHE A 29 2.27 10.85 2.71
N THR A 30 3.53 10.49 2.91
CA THR A 30 4.55 10.64 1.86
C THR A 30 5.32 9.34 1.64
N LEU A 31 5.64 9.06 0.38
CA LEU A 31 6.43 7.93 -0.07
C LEU A 31 7.60 8.45 -0.91
N HIS A 32 8.82 8.08 -0.53
CA HIS A 32 10.05 8.52 -1.19
C HIS A 32 10.95 7.35 -1.51
N TYR A 33 11.62 7.41 -2.65
CA TYR A 33 12.73 6.54 -3.01
C TYR A 33 13.98 7.40 -3.19
N GLY A 34 14.92 7.31 -2.25
CA GLY A 34 16.04 8.25 -2.18
C GLY A 34 15.56 9.71 -2.10
N ASP A 35 15.95 10.53 -3.08
CA ASP A 35 15.53 11.93 -3.21
C ASP A 35 14.26 12.11 -4.08
N VAL A 36 13.71 11.04 -4.65
CA VAL A 36 12.52 11.08 -5.50
C VAL A 36 11.26 10.96 -4.65
N SER A 37 10.35 11.93 -4.77
CA SER A 37 9.02 11.85 -4.16
C SER A 37 8.09 11.07 -5.10
N LEU A 38 7.66 9.89 -4.67
CA LEU A 38 6.73 9.04 -5.42
C LEU A 38 5.28 9.44 -5.13
N LEU A 39 5.02 9.84 -3.88
CA LEU A 39 3.70 10.24 -3.43
C LEU A 39 3.79 11.23 -2.27
N SER A 40 2.94 12.25 -2.28
CA SER A 40 2.76 13.18 -1.16
C SER A 40 1.33 13.71 -1.17
N LEU A 41 0.53 13.36 -0.16
CA LEU A 41 -0.87 13.77 -0.08
C LEU A 41 -1.36 13.86 1.36
N GLU A 42 -2.47 14.58 1.56
CA GLU A 42 -3.22 14.57 2.82
C GLU A 42 -4.50 13.74 2.66
N TRP A 43 -4.67 12.73 3.52
CA TRP A 43 -5.80 11.80 3.49
C TRP A 43 -5.98 11.07 4.83
N ASP A 44 -6.94 10.16 4.90
CA ASP A 44 -7.02 9.20 5.99
C ASP A 44 -5.87 8.19 5.90
N VAL A 45 -4.88 8.35 6.77
CA VAL A 45 -3.69 7.49 6.79
C VAL A 45 -3.99 6.10 7.37
N SER A 46 -5.17 5.90 7.98
CA SER A 46 -5.58 4.60 8.49
C SER A 46 -5.60 3.54 7.38
N SER A 47 -5.99 3.92 6.16
CA SER A 47 -6.05 3.01 5.00
C SER A 47 -4.67 2.44 4.63
N PHE A 48 -3.61 3.26 4.72
CA PHE A 48 -2.25 2.76 4.50
C PHE A 48 -1.81 1.83 5.65
N ILE A 49 -2.12 2.20 6.90
CA ILE A 49 -1.72 1.41 8.06
C ILE A 49 -2.40 0.03 8.04
N GLU A 50 -3.68 -0.02 7.68
CA GLU A 50 -4.46 -1.24 7.50
C GLU A 50 -3.85 -2.12 6.40
N TRP A 51 -3.67 -1.55 5.20
CA TRP A 51 -3.02 -2.25 4.07
C TRP A 51 -1.65 -2.80 4.47
N PHE A 52 -0.79 -1.98 5.08
CA PHE A 52 0.53 -2.41 5.51
C PHE A 52 0.45 -3.52 6.55
N ALA A 53 -0.47 -3.41 7.52
CA ALA A 53 -0.64 -4.41 8.57
C ALA A 53 -1.03 -5.78 8.02
N GLU A 54 -1.87 -5.80 6.98
CA GLU A 54 -2.37 -6.98 6.29
C GLU A 54 -1.34 -7.59 5.34
N LYS A 55 -0.71 -6.76 4.49
CA LYS A 55 0.12 -7.24 3.38
C LYS A 55 1.59 -7.46 3.74
N LYS A 56 2.10 -6.87 4.84
CA LYS A 56 3.55 -6.92 5.17
C LYS A 56 4.18 -8.31 5.21
N GLU A 57 3.45 -9.36 5.61
CA GLU A 57 4.00 -10.71 5.66
C GLU A 57 4.07 -11.31 4.25
N TYR A 58 3.10 -11.03 3.39
CA TYR A 58 3.12 -11.42 1.97
C TYR A 58 4.26 -10.75 1.23
N LEU A 59 4.41 -9.43 1.37
CA LEU A 59 5.48 -8.64 0.74
C LEU A 59 6.88 -9.18 1.04
N LYS A 60 7.07 -9.83 2.20
CA LYS A 60 8.36 -10.36 2.64
C LYS A 60 8.71 -11.72 2.04
N VAL A 61 7.71 -12.54 1.68
CA VAL A 61 7.93 -13.97 1.38
C VAL A 61 7.40 -14.39 0.02
N GLU A 62 6.50 -13.61 -0.56
CA GLU A 62 5.86 -13.96 -1.82
C GLU A 62 6.79 -13.65 -2.99
N SER A 63 7.36 -14.71 -3.56
CA SER A 63 8.12 -14.63 -4.80
C SER A 63 7.17 -14.51 -6.00
N PHE A 64 7.50 -13.66 -6.96
CA PHE A 64 6.72 -13.49 -8.18
C PHE A 64 6.62 -14.81 -8.99
N PRO A 65 5.43 -15.44 -9.12
CA PRO A 65 5.30 -16.80 -9.64
C PRO A 65 5.11 -16.87 -11.16
N PHE A 66 5.06 -15.73 -11.85
CA PHE A 66 4.79 -15.65 -13.29
C PHE A 66 6.06 -15.38 -14.10
N PRO A 67 6.02 -15.55 -15.44
CA PRO A 67 7.05 -15.02 -16.32
C PRO A 67 7.21 -13.51 -16.09
N PHE A 68 8.31 -13.14 -15.44
CA PHE A 68 8.58 -11.76 -15.05
C PHE A 68 9.14 -10.98 -16.23
N THR A 69 8.63 -9.75 -16.40
CA THR A 69 9.12 -8.79 -17.39
C THR A 69 10.01 -7.75 -16.70
N ASN A 70 9.90 -6.44 -16.98
CA ASN A 70 10.81 -5.46 -16.38
C ASN A 70 10.39 -5.08 -14.95
N SER A 71 9.11 -5.24 -14.61
CA SER A 71 8.55 -4.90 -13.29
C SER A 71 7.29 -5.70 -12.95
N ILE A 72 6.88 -5.67 -11.69
CA ILE A 72 5.62 -6.24 -11.20
C ILE A 72 4.43 -5.58 -11.91
N ALA A 73 4.39 -4.24 -11.96
CA ALA A 73 3.29 -3.50 -12.61
C ALA A 73 3.16 -3.84 -14.11
N GLU A 74 4.27 -3.88 -14.85
CA GLU A 74 4.23 -4.27 -16.26
C GLU A 74 3.86 -5.73 -16.45
N SER A 75 4.39 -6.63 -15.61
CA SER A 75 4.06 -8.05 -15.67
C SER A 75 2.59 -8.27 -15.41
N ARG A 76 1.99 -7.53 -14.48
CA ARG A 76 0.55 -7.52 -14.19
C ARG A 76 -0.25 -7.20 -15.45
N ASP A 77 0.01 -6.04 -16.07
CA ASP A 77 -0.73 -5.62 -17.26
C ASP A 77 -0.59 -6.63 -18.41
N LEU A 78 0.62 -7.13 -18.68
CA LEU A 78 0.85 -8.15 -19.71
C LEU A 78 0.19 -9.49 -19.42
N LEU A 79 -0.06 -9.84 -18.15
CA LEU A 79 -0.78 -11.05 -17.79
C LEU A 79 -2.29 -10.85 -18.01
N PHE A 80 -2.84 -9.69 -17.66
CA PHE A 80 -4.24 -9.37 -17.93
C PHE A 80 -4.52 -9.23 -19.44
N ASP A 81 -3.58 -8.69 -20.23
CA ASP A 81 -3.73 -8.60 -21.69
C ASP A 81 -3.86 -9.98 -22.37
N LYS A 82 -3.31 -11.04 -21.78
CA LYS A 82 -3.43 -12.42 -22.30
C LYS A 82 -4.81 -13.01 -22.11
N MET A 83 -5.70 -12.37 -21.35
CA MET A 83 -7.08 -12.85 -21.17
C MET A 83 -7.82 -12.96 -22.50
N ASP A 84 -7.50 -12.11 -23.47
CA ASP A 84 -8.10 -12.13 -24.80
C ASP A 84 -7.67 -13.33 -25.66
N ASP A 85 -6.64 -14.08 -25.24
CA ASP A 85 -6.16 -15.27 -25.94
C ASP A 85 -6.97 -16.54 -25.60
N PHE A 86 -7.80 -16.50 -24.56
CA PHE A 86 -8.61 -17.65 -24.14
C PHE A 86 -9.84 -17.81 -25.03
N SER A 87 -10.01 -19.01 -25.61
CA SER A 87 -11.19 -19.34 -26.42
C SER A 87 -12.40 -19.79 -25.58
N ASP A 88 -12.16 -20.22 -24.34
CA ASP A 88 -13.19 -20.65 -23.39
C ASP A 88 -13.40 -19.57 -22.33
N LEU A 89 -14.64 -19.12 -22.16
CA LEU A 89 -14.98 -18.04 -21.23
C LEU A 89 -14.81 -18.45 -19.77
N GLN A 90 -15.03 -19.72 -19.43
CA GLN A 90 -14.85 -20.17 -18.04
C GLN A 90 -13.36 -20.16 -17.68
N GLU A 91 -12.50 -20.65 -18.57
CA GLU A 91 -11.05 -20.59 -18.38
C GLU A 91 -10.55 -19.15 -18.26
N GLN A 92 -11.13 -18.21 -19.03
CA GLN A 92 -10.83 -16.79 -18.92
C GLN A 92 -11.18 -16.23 -17.53
N PHE A 93 -12.40 -16.49 -17.04
CA PHE A 93 -12.82 -16.02 -15.71
C PHE A 93 -11.98 -16.63 -14.59
N ASP A 94 -11.70 -17.93 -14.65
CA ASP A 94 -10.87 -18.61 -13.65
C ASP A 94 -9.44 -18.03 -13.63
N TYR A 95 -8.91 -17.64 -14.80
CA TYR A 95 -7.61 -16.99 -14.91
C TYR A 95 -7.62 -15.55 -14.37
N GLU A 96 -8.66 -14.77 -14.68
CA GLU A 96 -8.86 -13.40 -14.17
C GLU A 96 -8.94 -13.37 -12.64
N ASP A 97 -9.74 -14.26 -12.06
CA ASP A 97 -9.89 -14.39 -10.60
C ASP A 97 -8.53 -14.75 -9.97
N TYR A 98 -7.80 -15.69 -10.57
CA TYR A 98 -6.47 -16.08 -10.09
C TYR A 98 -5.46 -14.91 -10.11
N LEU A 99 -5.42 -14.13 -11.19
CA LEU A 99 -4.54 -12.95 -11.26
C LEU A 99 -4.97 -11.87 -10.27
N SER A 100 -6.28 -11.63 -10.14
CA SER A 100 -6.84 -10.61 -9.25
C SER A 100 -6.50 -10.92 -7.79
N ASP A 101 -6.71 -12.17 -7.36
CA ASP A 101 -6.38 -12.64 -6.02
C ASP A 101 -4.88 -12.48 -5.70
N TYR A 102 -4.01 -12.76 -6.68
CA TYR A 102 -2.57 -12.59 -6.52
C TYR A 102 -2.17 -11.11 -6.40
N PHE A 103 -2.61 -10.28 -7.35
CA PHE A 103 -2.17 -8.88 -7.44
C PHE A 103 -2.80 -8.00 -6.38
N GLU A 104 -3.93 -8.38 -5.77
CA GLU A 104 -4.50 -7.67 -4.61
C GLU A 104 -3.50 -7.55 -3.44
N ASN A 105 -2.64 -8.55 -3.23
CA ASN A 105 -1.64 -8.50 -2.16
C ASN A 105 -0.48 -7.54 -2.45
N HIS A 106 -0.27 -7.21 -3.72
CA HIS A 106 0.82 -6.37 -4.20
C HIS A 106 0.33 -4.94 -4.48
N HIS A 107 -0.98 -4.77 -4.66
CA HIS A 107 -1.58 -3.50 -5.02
C HIS A 107 -1.72 -2.58 -3.81
N PHE A 108 -1.17 -1.38 -3.94
CA PHE A 108 -1.32 -0.27 -3.00
C PHE A 108 -1.94 0.93 -3.71
N HIS A 109 -3.12 1.33 -3.25
CA HIS A 109 -3.80 2.54 -3.70
C HIS A 109 -4.62 3.15 -2.56
N LEU A 110 -4.54 4.47 -2.42
CA LEU A 110 -5.32 5.19 -1.40
C LEU A 110 -6.73 5.44 -1.94
N ARG A 111 -7.71 4.71 -1.38
CA ARG A 111 -9.11 4.75 -1.81
C ARG A 111 -9.63 6.19 -1.93
N GLY A 112 -10.25 6.50 -3.07
CA GLY A 112 -10.89 7.79 -3.32
C GLY A 112 -9.93 8.90 -3.77
N THR A 113 -8.67 8.56 -4.02
CA THR A 113 -7.66 9.51 -4.53
C THR A 113 -7.35 9.24 -6.01
N LYS A 114 -6.65 10.18 -6.65
CA LYS A 114 -6.14 10.02 -8.03
C LYS A 114 -4.68 9.57 -8.05
N THR A 115 -4.20 8.93 -6.98
CA THR A 115 -2.81 8.50 -6.92
C THR A 115 -2.54 7.39 -7.93
N PRO A 116 -1.29 7.23 -8.38
CA PRO A 116 -0.91 6.04 -9.12
C PRO A 116 -1.32 4.75 -8.39
N GLU A 117 -1.61 3.71 -9.15
CA GLU A 117 -1.75 2.35 -8.63
C GLU A 117 -0.34 1.78 -8.49
N PHE A 118 0.13 1.69 -7.26
CA PHE A 118 1.44 1.13 -6.97
C PHE A 118 1.33 -0.39 -6.82
N TYR A 119 2.31 -1.10 -7.36
CA TYR A 119 2.51 -2.52 -7.13
C TYR A 119 3.83 -2.70 -6.39
N MET A 120 3.79 -3.40 -5.25
CA MET A 120 4.94 -3.61 -4.38
C MET A 120 5.09 -5.10 -4.06
N GLY A 121 6.32 -5.60 -4.03
CA GLY A 121 6.60 -6.99 -3.68
C GLY A 121 8.07 -7.35 -3.88
N LEU A 122 8.36 -8.66 -3.92
CA LEU A 122 9.69 -9.15 -4.29
C LEU A 122 9.76 -9.42 -5.80
N SER A 123 10.75 -8.83 -6.45
CA SER A 123 11.12 -9.23 -7.81
C SER A 123 11.83 -10.60 -7.80
N PRO A 124 11.96 -11.30 -8.93
CA PRO A 124 12.53 -12.67 -8.98
C PRO A 124 13.98 -12.83 -8.49
N ASN A 125 14.68 -11.72 -8.26
CA ASN A 125 16.02 -11.67 -7.68
C ASN A 125 15.99 -11.39 -6.15
N ASP A 126 14.85 -11.57 -5.51
CA ASP A 126 14.60 -11.36 -4.08
C ASP A 126 14.87 -9.92 -3.60
N CYS A 127 14.89 -8.94 -4.51
CA CYS A 127 14.92 -7.52 -4.15
C CYS A 127 13.49 -7.00 -3.96
N GLY A 128 13.31 -6.06 -3.04
CA GLY A 128 12.05 -5.32 -2.96
C GLY A 128 11.89 -4.46 -4.20
N GLU A 129 10.67 -4.40 -4.73
CA GLU A 129 10.31 -3.54 -5.86
C GLU A 129 9.04 -2.77 -5.53
N ILE A 130 9.00 -1.51 -5.96
CA ILE A 130 7.77 -0.76 -6.16
C ILE A 130 7.75 -0.26 -7.60
N SER A 131 6.65 -0.53 -8.30
CA SER A 131 6.45 -0.10 -9.67
C SER A 131 5.03 0.42 -9.91
N TYR A 132 4.89 1.32 -10.87
CA TYR A 132 3.61 1.88 -11.29
C TYR A 132 3.71 2.42 -12.72
N TYR A 133 2.56 2.44 -13.42
CA TYR A 133 2.45 3.04 -14.74
C TYR A 133 2.00 4.50 -14.65
N ASP A 134 2.76 5.42 -15.23
CA ASP A 134 2.43 6.84 -15.30
C ASP A 134 3.08 7.48 -16.53
N ASP A 135 2.44 8.50 -17.11
CA ASP A 135 2.95 9.24 -18.28
C ASP A 135 3.43 8.33 -19.44
N SER A 136 2.69 7.25 -19.69
CA SER A 136 2.98 6.24 -20.74
C SER A 136 4.25 5.41 -20.53
N GLN A 137 4.75 5.31 -19.30
CA GLN A 137 5.92 4.51 -18.95
C GLN A 137 5.77 3.82 -17.60
N TYR A 138 6.45 2.67 -17.45
CA TYR A 138 6.58 2.00 -16.17
C TYR A 138 7.73 2.61 -15.37
N ASN A 139 7.42 3.12 -14.19
CA ASN A 139 8.40 3.58 -13.22
C ASN A 139 8.71 2.43 -12.27
N VAL A 140 10.00 2.13 -12.07
CA VAL A 140 10.44 0.93 -11.33
C VAL A 140 11.55 1.33 -10.36
N TYR A 141 11.38 0.97 -9.09
CA TYR A 141 12.32 1.30 -8.03
C TYR A 141 12.60 0.06 -7.18
N SER A 142 13.87 -0.35 -7.12
CA SER A 142 14.31 -1.51 -6.34
C SER A 142 14.91 -1.10 -5.00
N PHE A 143 14.49 -1.72 -3.90
CA PHE A 143 14.89 -1.39 -2.53
C PHE A 143 15.09 -2.65 -1.67
N ASP A 144 15.59 -2.46 -0.45
CA ASP A 144 15.70 -3.54 0.55
C ASP A 144 14.35 -3.72 1.24
N MET A 145 13.67 -4.84 0.97
CA MET A 145 12.33 -5.11 1.52
C MET A 145 12.34 -5.19 3.04
N ASP A 146 13.34 -5.84 3.64
CA ASP A 146 13.42 -6.01 5.09
C ASP A 146 13.67 -4.68 5.80
N GLU A 147 14.53 -3.84 5.23
CA GLU A 147 14.74 -2.47 5.71
C GLU A 147 13.46 -1.64 5.61
N PHE A 148 12.79 -1.65 4.44
CA PHE A 148 11.54 -0.92 4.23
C PHE A 148 10.47 -1.32 5.24
N LEU A 149 10.21 -2.63 5.41
CA LEU A 149 9.22 -3.12 6.36
C LEU A 149 9.55 -2.71 7.80
N GLY A 150 10.83 -2.75 8.17
CA GLY A 150 11.31 -2.35 9.49
C GLY A 150 11.19 -0.84 9.74
N GLU A 151 11.50 -0.01 8.75
CA GLU A 151 11.37 1.46 8.83
C GLU A 151 9.89 1.88 8.83
N ALA A 152 9.07 1.29 7.98
CA ALA A 152 7.63 1.56 7.91
C ALA A 152 6.93 1.21 9.23
N ASP A 153 7.24 0.05 9.82
CA ASP A 153 6.68 -0.35 11.11
C ASP A 153 7.06 0.64 12.24
N LYS A 154 8.30 1.14 12.25
CA LYS A 154 8.75 2.16 13.20
C LYS A 154 8.02 3.48 12.98
N GLU A 155 7.90 3.94 11.74
CA GLU A 155 7.22 5.19 11.39
C GLU A 155 5.74 5.14 11.81
N ILE A 156 5.03 4.05 11.53
CA ILE A 156 3.63 3.85 11.95
C ILE A 156 3.50 3.94 13.47
N LYS A 157 4.35 3.23 14.23
CA LYS A 157 4.34 3.28 15.70
C LYS A 157 4.60 4.67 16.23
N GLN A 158 5.58 5.37 15.66
CA GLN A 158 5.92 6.73 16.03
C GLN A 158 4.75 7.68 15.76
N PHE A 159 4.17 7.62 14.55
CA PHE A 159 2.99 8.40 14.17
C PHE A 159 1.84 8.19 15.15
N LEU A 160 1.43 6.93 15.39
CA LEU A 160 0.30 6.61 16.27
C LEU A 160 0.53 7.03 17.73
N SER A 161 1.77 7.05 18.21
CA SER A 161 2.11 7.57 19.55
C SER A 161 1.79 9.06 19.76
N THR A 162 1.65 9.80 18.65
CA THR A 162 1.25 11.21 18.65
C THR A 162 -0.26 11.39 18.48
N VAL A 163 -0.96 10.35 18.03
CA VAL A 163 -2.40 10.38 17.78
C VAL A 163 -3.19 10.23 19.08
N THR A 164 -4.26 11.02 19.18
CA THR A 164 -5.22 10.96 20.27
C THR A 164 -6.61 10.78 19.71
N ILE A 165 -7.33 9.75 20.19
CA ILE A 165 -8.72 9.49 19.80
C ILE A 165 -9.66 9.62 20.99
N LYS A 166 -10.91 9.96 20.72
CA LYS A 166 -11.98 10.01 21.73
C LYS A 166 -12.36 8.59 22.15
N ARG A 167 -12.57 8.36 23.45
CA ARG A 167 -13.01 7.04 23.98
C ARG A 167 -14.21 6.43 23.24
N LYS A 168 -15.17 7.25 22.79
CA LYS A 168 -16.35 6.77 22.04
C LYS A 168 -16.01 6.11 20.70
N ASN A 169 -14.84 6.39 20.13
CA ASN A 169 -14.37 5.84 18.85
C ASN A 169 -13.40 4.67 19.05
N LYS A 170 -13.15 4.24 20.30
CA LYS A 170 -12.18 3.20 20.63
C LYS A 170 -12.38 1.93 19.79
N SER A 171 -13.59 1.36 19.78
CA SER A 171 -13.86 0.08 19.12
C SER A 171 -13.51 0.12 17.64
N TYR A 172 -13.88 1.22 16.96
CA TYR A 172 -13.58 1.39 15.54
C TYR A 172 -12.08 1.34 15.26
N PHE A 173 -11.27 2.14 15.98
CA PHE A 173 -9.82 2.15 15.75
C PHE A 173 -9.12 0.88 16.23
N GLU A 174 -9.67 0.19 17.23
CA GLU A 174 -9.17 -1.12 17.67
C GLU A 174 -9.34 -2.17 16.57
N ASP A 175 -10.49 -2.16 15.89
CA ASP A 175 -10.77 -3.04 14.76
C ASP A 175 -9.92 -2.66 13.53
N THR A 176 -9.89 -1.38 13.12
CA THR A 176 -9.19 -0.92 11.92
C THR A 176 -7.66 -1.02 12.02
N LEU A 177 -7.07 -0.67 13.16
CA LEU A 177 -5.60 -0.63 13.29
C LEU A 177 -5.02 -1.93 13.86
N GLY A 178 -5.88 -2.82 14.37
CA GLY A 178 -5.51 -4.10 14.95
C GLY A 178 -4.32 -3.99 15.90
N LYS A 179 -3.20 -4.65 15.56
CA LYS A 179 -1.97 -4.67 16.38
C LYS A 179 -1.37 -3.28 16.64
N TYR A 180 -1.60 -2.32 15.75
CA TYR A 180 -1.08 -0.96 15.86
C TYR A 180 -1.92 -0.06 16.79
N TYR A 181 -3.14 -0.47 17.14
CA TYR A 181 -4.01 0.31 18.03
C TYR A 181 -3.35 0.60 19.40
N SER A 182 -2.55 -0.33 19.91
CA SER A 182 -1.87 -0.21 21.22
C SER A 182 -0.95 1.01 21.36
N TYR A 183 -0.58 1.66 20.25
CA TYR A 183 0.27 2.85 20.23
C TYR A 183 -0.52 4.17 20.34
N ILE A 184 -1.85 4.15 20.18
CA ILE A 184 -2.71 5.34 20.27
C ILE A 184 -3.00 5.74 21.71
N LYS A 185 -3.12 7.05 21.96
CA LYS A 185 -3.60 7.60 23.24
C LYS A 185 -5.12 7.82 23.22
N LEU A 186 -5.76 7.50 24.34
CA LEU A 186 -7.18 7.79 24.57
C LEU A 186 -7.35 9.05 25.40
N VAL A 187 -8.28 9.91 24.97
CA VAL A 187 -8.76 11.06 25.76
C VAL A 187 -10.27 10.98 25.96
#